data_AF-T1CBW0-F1
#
_entry.id   AF-T1CBW0-F1
#
_cell.length_a   1.000
_cell.length_b   1.000
_cell.length_c   1.000
_cell.angle_alpha   90.00
_cell.angle_beta   90.00
_cell.angle_gamma   90.00
#
_symmetry.space_group_name_H-M   'P 1'
#
loop_
_entity.id
_entity.type
_entity.pdbx_description
1 polymer ?
#
loop_
_entity_poly.entity_id
_entity_poly.type
_entity_poly.pdbx_seq_one_letter_code
_entity_poly.pdbx_strand_id
1 'polypeptide(L)'
;GLTRGDAAGGLRVLLELFGTGNLIVGQGETIAAAATVHRWAHRTVRPGSPYARAPARPDPWTLSKEAVEDLLLQSRSDLTSTLAARLGLGGPLAEETVARLGVDGGAPATDDASGRAARIVDALRGLLDELGPAPAGWLYRRGNAPVDVTPFAARRWSGVADIEVQTYPTFSE
;
A
#
# COMPACT_ATOMS: atom_id res chain seq x y z
N GLY A 1 -8.84 20.10 8.77
CA GLY A 1 -9.09 20.05 7.31
C GLY A 1 -8.49 21.28 6.67
N LEU A 2 -7.74 21.13 5.57
CA LEU A 2 -7.21 22.25 4.80
C LEU A 2 -8.36 22.98 4.08
N THR A 3 -8.44 24.29 4.22
CA THR A 3 -9.46 25.14 3.58
C THR A 3 -8.96 25.81 2.30
N ARG A 4 -9.95 26.11 1.45
CA ARG A 4 -9.86 26.48 0.04
C ARG A 4 -9.41 27.93 -0.15
N GLY A 5 -8.42 28.14 -1.01
CA GLY A 5 -8.06 29.47 -1.52
C GLY A 5 -9.13 29.97 -2.50
N ASP A 6 -9.74 31.06 -2.12
CA ASP A 6 -10.63 31.94 -2.86
C ASP A 6 -9.89 32.68 -3.99
N ALA A 7 -9.57 31.93 -5.05
CA ALA A 7 -9.26 32.47 -6.37
C ALA A 7 -9.61 31.44 -7.45
N ALA A 8 -10.05 31.90 -8.63
CA ALA A 8 -10.29 31.03 -9.79
C ALA A 8 -9.02 30.21 -10.09
N GLY A 9 -9.16 28.88 -10.05
CA GLY A 9 -8.05 27.94 -10.22
C GLY A 9 -7.42 27.41 -8.92
N GLY A 10 -8.22 27.17 -7.88
CA GLY A 10 -7.81 26.77 -6.53
C GLY A 10 -6.61 25.81 -6.44
N LEU A 11 -5.78 26.05 -5.41
CA LEU A 11 -4.57 25.28 -5.13
C LEU A 11 -4.90 23.85 -4.68
N ARG A 12 -4.09 22.90 -5.14
CA ARG A 12 -4.16 21.48 -4.78
C ARG A 12 -2.80 21.03 -4.26
N VAL A 13 -2.76 20.39 -3.11
CA VAL A 13 -1.54 19.76 -2.58
C VAL A 13 -1.63 18.27 -2.84
N LEU A 14 -0.60 17.71 -3.46
CA LEU A 14 -0.49 16.29 -3.78
C LEU A 14 0.74 15.72 -3.09
N LEU A 15 0.51 14.65 -2.34
CA LEU A 15 1.55 13.89 -1.65
C LEU A 15 1.70 12.55 -2.38
N GLU A 16 2.86 12.33 -2.97
CA GLU A 16 3.24 11.00 -3.47
C GLU A 16 3.99 10.31 -2.34
N LEU A 17 3.39 9.25 -1.78
CA LEU A 17 3.97 8.45 -0.68
C LEU A 17 4.53 7.11 -1.20
N PHE A 18 5.06 7.13 -2.42
CA PHE A 18 5.66 5.97 -3.09
C PHE A 18 6.99 6.35 -3.74
N GLY A 19 7.87 5.37 -3.97
CA GLY A 19 9.21 5.63 -4.49
C GLY A 19 10.00 6.53 -3.55
N THR A 20 10.64 7.58 -4.07
CA THR A 20 11.33 8.60 -3.26
C THR A 20 10.38 9.61 -2.59
N GLY A 21 9.08 9.49 -2.88
CA GLY A 21 8.06 10.46 -2.49
C GLY A 21 8.15 11.79 -3.24
N ASN A 22 7.09 12.59 -3.17
CA ASN A 22 7.06 13.95 -3.69
C ASN A 22 5.96 14.79 -3.05
N LEU A 23 6.19 16.10 -2.96
CA LEU A 23 5.19 17.10 -2.61
C LEU A 23 5.00 18.02 -3.82
N ILE A 24 3.80 18.02 -4.39
CA ILE A 24 3.47 18.80 -5.59
C ILE A 24 2.33 19.75 -5.24
N VAL A 25 2.48 21.02 -5.61
CA VAL A 25 1.43 22.03 -5.52
C VAL A 25 0.94 22.29 -6.94
N GLY A 26 -0.35 22.02 -7.18
CA GLY A 26 -1.02 22.33 -8.43
C GLY A 26 -1.89 23.58 -8.33
N GLN A 27 -2.03 24.31 -9.43
CA GLN A 27 -2.95 25.44 -9.61
C GLN A 27 -3.62 25.31 -10.98
N GLY A 28 -4.97 25.30 -11.00
CA GLY A 28 -5.70 24.87 -12.19
C GLY A 28 -5.24 23.47 -12.63
N GLU A 29 -4.93 23.28 -13.91
CA GLU A 29 -4.40 22.00 -14.45
C GLU A 29 -2.86 21.89 -14.37
N THR A 30 -2.19 22.95 -13.93
CA THR A 30 -0.72 23.06 -13.96
C THR A 30 -0.10 22.83 -12.59
N ILE A 31 1.17 22.45 -12.60
CA ILE A 31 2.01 22.37 -11.41
C ILE A 31 2.54 23.78 -11.12
N ALA A 32 2.24 24.32 -9.95
CA ALA A 32 2.79 25.58 -9.46
C ALA A 32 4.16 25.38 -8.80
N ALA A 33 4.33 24.30 -8.03
CA ALA A 33 5.59 23.95 -7.37
C ALA A 33 5.72 22.43 -7.22
N ALA A 34 6.96 21.93 -7.15
CA ALA A 34 7.25 20.55 -6.81
C ALA A 34 8.53 20.51 -5.96
N ALA A 35 8.52 19.71 -4.88
CA ALA A 35 9.70 19.49 -4.04
C ALA A 35 10.83 18.85 -4.85
N THR A 36 10.48 17.89 -5.71
CA THR A 36 11.42 17.25 -6.63
C THR A 36 10.90 17.29 -8.06
N VAL A 37 11.75 17.77 -8.98
CA VAL A 37 11.47 17.79 -10.42
C VAL A 37 11.88 16.46 -11.04
N HIS A 38 10.96 15.84 -11.77
CA HIS A 38 11.21 14.57 -12.44
C HIS A 38 10.63 14.55 -13.85
N ARG A 39 11.33 13.86 -14.74
CA ARG A 39 10.89 13.60 -16.11
C ARG A 39 10.92 12.10 -16.36
N TRP A 40 9.73 11.51 -16.50
CA TRP A 40 9.55 10.14 -16.95
C TRP A 40 9.04 10.14 -18.40
N ALA A 41 9.09 8.97 -19.06
CA ALA A 41 8.56 8.83 -20.42
C ALA A 41 7.06 9.15 -20.50
N HIS A 42 6.28 8.81 -19.47
CA HIS A 42 4.83 8.93 -19.43
C HIS A 42 4.32 10.19 -18.72
N ARG A 43 5.16 10.90 -17.96
CA ARG A 43 4.77 12.14 -17.25
C ARG A 43 5.96 13.02 -16.90
N THR A 44 5.72 14.33 -16.76
CA THR A 44 6.70 15.29 -16.24
C THR A 44 6.12 15.98 -15.01
N VAL A 45 6.90 16.06 -13.93
CA VAL A 45 6.58 16.81 -12.72
C VAL A 45 7.56 17.97 -12.62
N ARG A 46 7.11 19.16 -13.04
CA ARG A 46 7.88 20.40 -13.03
C ARG A 46 6.92 21.60 -12.95
N PRO A 47 7.30 22.72 -12.31
CA PRO A 47 6.55 23.96 -12.41
C PRO A 47 6.22 24.36 -13.87
N GLY A 48 4.96 24.66 -14.12
CA GLY A 48 4.40 25.03 -15.42
C GLY A 48 3.96 23.85 -16.30
N SER A 49 4.26 22.59 -15.94
CA SER A 49 3.73 21.45 -16.70
C SER A 49 2.32 21.05 -16.21
N PRO A 50 1.48 20.45 -17.06
CA PRO A 50 0.23 19.83 -16.62
C PRO A 50 0.51 18.74 -15.57
N TYR A 51 -0.34 18.64 -14.56
CA TYR A 51 -0.27 17.52 -13.61
C TYR A 51 -0.86 16.24 -14.23
N ALA A 52 -0.11 15.14 -14.16
CA ALA A 52 -0.58 13.81 -14.51
C ALA A 52 -0.26 12.82 -13.38
N ARG A 53 -1.24 11.97 -13.02
CA ARG A 53 -1.04 10.90 -12.03
C ARG A 53 0.01 9.91 -12.51
N ALA A 54 0.62 9.21 -11.56
CA ALA A 54 1.39 8.01 -11.88
C ALA A 54 0.49 6.99 -12.61
N PRO A 55 1.08 6.11 -13.44
CA PRO A 55 0.34 5.03 -14.08
C PRO A 55 -0.48 4.24 -13.05
N ALA A 56 -1.73 3.94 -13.40
CA ALA A 56 -2.61 3.19 -12.51
C ALA A 56 -2.04 1.78 -12.27
N ARG A 57 -2.09 1.35 -11.02
CA ARG A 57 -1.92 -0.05 -10.64
C ARG A 57 -3.30 -0.65 -10.37
N PRO A 58 -3.45 -1.98 -10.45
CA PRO A 58 -4.64 -2.64 -9.93
C PRO A 58 -4.90 -2.19 -8.49
N ASP A 59 -6.15 -1.90 -8.16
CA ASP A 59 -6.54 -1.52 -6.82
C ASP A 59 -6.87 -2.79 -6.01
N PRO A 60 -6.01 -3.21 -5.06
CA PRO A 60 -6.20 -4.46 -4.32
C PRO A 60 -7.51 -4.52 -3.53
N TRP A 61 -8.13 -3.35 -3.26
CA TRP A 61 -9.33 -3.24 -2.45
C TRP A 61 -10.62 -3.42 -3.26
N THR A 62 -10.53 -3.38 -4.59
CA THR A 62 -11.70 -3.45 -5.49
C THR A 62 -11.61 -4.58 -6.52
N LEU A 63 -10.52 -5.35 -6.54
CA LEU A 63 -10.37 -6.49 -7.45
C LEU A 63 -11.36 -7.61 -7.15
N SER A 64 -11.86 -8.23 -8.21
CA SER A 64 -12.69 -9.44 -8.11
C SER A 64 -11.82 -10.67 -7.83
N LYS A 65 -12.45 -11.74 -7.36
CA LYS A 65 -11.79 -13.04 -7.19
C LYS A 65 -11.14 -13.49 -8.50
N GLU A 66 -11.86 -13.38 -9.61
CA GLU A 66 -11.42 -13.82 -10.94
C GLU A 66 -10.18 -13.04 -11.38
N ALA A 67 -10.15 -11.73 -11.13
CA ALA A 67 -8.99 -10.90 -11.43
C ALA A 67 -7.76 -11.27 -10.58
N VAL A 68 -7.96 -11.65 -9.32
CA VAL A 68 -6.88 -12.17 -8.45
C VAL A 68 -6.39 -13.52 -8.98
N GLU A 69 -7.30 -14.43 -9.32
CA GLU A 69 -6.98 -15.74 -9.88
C GLU A 69 -6.16 -15.64 -11.17
N ASP A 70 -6.60 -14.82 -12.13
CA ASP A 70 -5.89 -14.57 -13.38
C ASP A 70 -4.49 -14.00 -13.13
N LEU A 71 -4.35 -13.07 -12.18
CA LEU A 71 -3.08 -12.47 -11.81
C LEU A 71 -2.11 -13.51 -11.23
N LEU A 72 -2.60 -14.42 -10.38
CA LEU A 72 -1.82 -15.52 -9.82
C LEU A 72 -1.37 -16.49 -10.91
N LEU A 73 -2.28 -16.90 -11.80
CA LEU A 73 -2.01 -17.83 -12.91
C LEU A 73 -0.97 -17.30 -13.92
N GLN A 74 -0.93 -15.98 -14.12
CA GLN A 74 0.04 -15.33 -15.01
C GLN A 74 1.40 -15.08 -14.34
N SER A 75 1.55 -15.40 -13.06
CA SER A 75 2.77 -15.13 -12.33
C SER A 75 3.84 -16.20 -12.54
N ARG A 76 5.10 -15.77 -12.43
CA ARG A 76 6.31 -16.61 -12.51
C ARG A 76 7.11 -16.55 -11.22
N SER A 77 6.55 -15.93 -10.19
CA SER A 77 7.19 -15.68 -8.90
C SER A 77 6.42 -16.40 -7.80
N ASP A 78 7.00 -16.43 -6.60
CA ASP A 78 6.30 -16.89 -5.41
C ASP A 78 5.07 -16.03 -5.09
N LEU A 79 4.19 -16.56 -4.24
CA LEU A 79 2.94 -15.92 -3.85
C LEU A 79 3.18 -14.53 -3.24
N THR A 80 4.09 -14.40 -2.27
CA THR A 80 4.36 -13.11 -1.60
C THR A 80 4.82 -12.04 -2.58
N SER A 81 5.82 -12.34 -3.40
CA SER A 81 6.35 -11.45 -4.43
C SER A 81 5.28 -11.05 -5.46
N THR A 82 4.41 -12.00 -5.82
CA THR A 82 3.29 -11.77 -6.74
C THR A 82 2.29 -10.77 -6.16
N LEU A 83 1.86 -10.98 -4.92
CA LEU A 83 0.92 -10.07 -4.24
C LEU A 83 1.55 -8.67 -4.05
N ALA A 84 2.83 -8.61 -3.67
CA ALA A 84 3.52 -7.34 -3.48
C ALA A 84 3.60 -6.51 -4.77
N ALA A 85 4.05 -7.14 -5.87
CA ALA A 85 4.38 -6.44 -7.11
C ALA A 85 3.19 -6.27 -8.04
N ARG A 86 2.39 -7.33 -8.26
CA ARG A 86 1.31 -7.35 -9.24
C ARG A 86 -0.02 -6.88 -8.65
N LEU A 87 -0.33 -7.29 -7.43
CA LEU A 87 -1.54 -6.84 -6.73
C LEU A 87 -1.37 -5.45 -6.09
N GLY A 88 -0.14 -4.94 -6.05
CA GLY A 88 0.16 -3.57 -5.60
C GLY A 88 0.15 -3.40 -4.07
N LEU A 89 0.20 -4.49 -3.30
CA LEU A 89 0.20 -4.42 -1.83
C LEU A 89 1.52 -3.88 -1.25
N GLY A 90 2.62 -3.99 -1.98
CA GLY A 90 3.96 -3.85 -1.40
C GLY A 90 4.31 -5.03 -0.48
N GLY A 91 5.57 -5.09 -0.04
CA GLY A 91 6.10 -6.23 0.73
C GLY A 91 5.35 -6.49 2.04
N PRO A 92 5.27 -5.52 2.98
CA PRO A 92 4.70 -5.76 4.30
C PRO A 92 3.24 -6.23 4.28
N LEU A 93 2.41 -5.64 3.42
CA LEU A 93 1.00 -6.02 3.33
C LEU A 93 0.80 -7.34 2.56
N ALA A 94 1.68 -7.68 1.62
CA ALA A 94 1.69 -9.00 1.00
C ALA A 94 2.06 -10.10 2.01
N GLU A 95 3.10 -9.89 2.81
CA GLU A 95 3.48 -10.79 3.91
C GLU A 95 2.35 -10.95 4.93
N GLU A 96 1.70 -9.85 5.31
CA GLU A 96 0.54 -9.89 6.22
C GLU A 96 -0.62 -10.69 5.62
N THR A 97 -0.90 -10.52 4.33
CA THR A 97 -1.95 -11.26 3.63
C THR A 97 -1.63 -12.76 3.65
N VAL A 98 -0.40 -13.16 3.30
CA VAL A 98 0.04 -14.56 3.36
C VAL A 98 -0.05 -15.13 4.77
N ALA A 99 0.38 -14.37 5.79
CA ALA A 99 0.29 -14.77 7.19
C ALA A 99 -1.17 -14.98 7.63
N ARG A 100 -2.10 -14.14 7.18
CA ARG A 100 -3.55 -14.31 7.43
C ARG A 100 -4.13 -15.53 6.74
N LEU A 101 -3.62 -15.88 5.57
CA LEU A 101 -4.00 -17.10 4.87
C LEU A 101 -3.41 -18.37 5.53
N GLY A 102 -2.34 -18.25 6.31
CA GLY A 102 -1.66 -19.41 6.89
C GLY A 102 -1.12 -20.36 5.82
N VAL A 103 -0.63 -19.81 4.70
CA VAL A 103 -0.02 -20.56 3.59
C VAL A 103 1.45 -20.20 3.46
N ASP A 104 2.23 -21.05 2.78
CA ASP A 104 3.61 -20.73 2.44
C ASP A 104 3.66 -19.68 1.31
N GLY A 105 4.17 -18.49 1.65
CA GLY A 105 4.35 -17.39 0.71
C GLY A 105 5.44 -17.64 -0.33
N GLY A 106 6.39 -18.54 -0.06
CA GLY A 106 7.46 -18.93 -0.97
C GLY A 106 7.01 -19.92 -2.05
N ALA A 107 5.83 -20.52 -1.90
CA ALA A 107 5.27 -21.40 -2.92
C ALA A 107 4.95 -20.62 -4.22
N PRO A 108 5.02 -21.27 -5.39
CA PRO A 108 4.58 -20.67 -6.64
C PRO A 108 3.18 -20.03 -6.51
N ALA A 109 3.03 -18.82 -7.05
CA ALA A 109 1.75 -18.12 -7.00
C ALA A 109 0.63 -18.86 -7.75
N THR A 110 0.99 -19.68 -8.74
CA THR A 110 0.07 -20.51 -9.52
C THR A 110 -0.54 -21.67 -8.72
N ASP A 111 0.10 -22.07 -7.62
CA ASP A 111 -0.36 -23.20 -6.80
C ASP A 111 -1.69 -22.84 -6.13
N ASP A 112 -2.71 -23.67 -6.35
CA ASP A 112 -4.07 -23.47 -5.82
C ASP A 112 -4.61 -22.04 -6.07
N ALA A 113 -4.32 -21.46 -7.23
CA ALA A 113 -4.70 -20.08 -7.54
C ALA A 113 -6.20 -19.81 -7.34
N SER A 114 -7.06 -20.74 -7.79
CA SER A 114 -8.52 -20.63 -7.62
C SER A 114 -8.98 -20.68 -6.16
N GLY A 115 -8.39 -21.59 -5.37
CA GLY A 115 -8.70 -21.71 -3.94
C GLY A 115 -8.18 -20.54 -3.12
N ARG A 116 -7.00 -20.01 -3.47
CA ARG A 116 -6.39 -18.86 -2.81
C ARG A 116 -7.05 -17.53 -3.17
N ALA A 117 -7.53 -17.35 -4.39
CA ALA A 117 -8.06 -16.07 -4.86
C ALA A 117 -9.20 -15.54 -3.97
N ALA A 118 -10.17 -16.38 -3.63
CA ALA A 118 -11.27 -15.98 -2.75
C ALA A 118 -10.76 -15.60 -1.35
N ARG A 119 -9.86 -16.43 -0.80
CA ARG A 119 -9.28 -16.24 0.53
C ARG A 119 -8.43 -14.98 0.62
N ILE A 120 -7.74 -14.59 -0.45
CA ILE A 120 -6.98 -13.34 -0.54
C ILE A 120 -7.94 -12.15 -0.47
N VAL A 121 -9.00 -12.15 -1.28
CA VAL A 121 -10.01 -11.09 -1.26
C VAL A 121 -10.65 -10.97 0.12
N ASP A 122 -11.01 -12.10 0.73
CA ASP A 122 -11.60 -12.13 2.07
C ASP A 122 -10.62 -11.63 3.15
N ALA A 123 -9.34 -12.00 3.06
CA ALA A 123 -8.32 -11.53 3.99
C ALA A 123 -8.09 -10.01 3.90
N LEU A 124 -8.09 -9.44 2.69
CA LEU A 124 -7.95 -8.00 2.48
C LEU A 124 -9.17 -7.23 3.00
N ARG A 125 -10.39 -7.75 2.76
CA ARG A 125 -11.62 -7.15 3.32
C ARG A 125 -11.64 -7.22 4.84
N GLY A 126 -11.34 -8.39 5.40
CA GLY A 126 -11.28 -8.56 6.86
C GLY A 126 -10.24 -7.66 7.53
N LEU A 127 -9.14 -7.33 6.84
CA LEU A 127 -8.17 -6.36 7.34
C LEU A 127 -8.75 -4.94 7.38
N LEU A 128 -9.52 -4.52 6.38
CA LEU A 128 -10.21 -3.23 6.39
C LEU A 128 -11.26 -3.16 7.50
N ASP A 129 -11.99 -4.25 7.72
CA ASP A 129 -12.98 -4.33 8.80
C ASP A 129 -12.33 -4.25 10.20
N GLU A 130 -11.15 -4.87 10.37
CA GLU A 130 -10.38 -4.83 11.63
C GLU A 130 -9.91 -3.40 11.99
N LEU A 131 -9.59 -2.58 10.98
CA LEU A 131 -9.03 -1.25 11.19
C LEU A 131 -10.01 -0.27 11.84
N GLY A 132 -11.28 -0.33 11.45
CA GLY A 132 -12.30 0.60 11.91
C GLY A 132 -11.95 2.09 11.68
N PRO A 133 -12.67 3.02 12.32
CA PRO A 133 -12.50 4.46 12.09
C PRO A 133 -11.32 5.08 12.87
N ALA A 134 -10.85 4.41 13.93
CA ALA A 134 -9.81 4.91 14.82
C ALA A 134 -8.87 3.75 15.23
N PRO A 135 -7.95 3.35 14.33
CA PRO A 135 -7.08 2.23 14.59
C PRO A 135 -6.06 2.53 15.70
N ALA A 136 -5.80 1.53 16.52
CA ALA A 136 -4.70 1.53 17.48
C ALA A 136 -3.33 1.47 16.75
N GLY A 137 -2.29 1.99 17.39
CA GLY A 137 -0.91 1.88 16.90
C GLY A 137 -0.24 0.61 17.43
N TRP A 138 0.45 -0.12 16.55
CA TRP A 138 1.25 -1.29 16.91
C TRP A 138 2.69 -1.07 16.45
N LEU A 139 3.62 -0.99 17.40
CA LEU A 139 5.04 -0.79 17.16
C LEU A 139 5.79 -2.08 17.42
N TYR A 140 6.54 -2.55 16.42
CA TYR A 140 7.37 -3.75 16.50
C TYR A 140 8.83 -3.35 16.62
N ARG A 141 9.55 -3.93 17.57
CA ARG A 141 10.95 -3.64 17.84
C ARG A 141 11.80 -4.90 17.89
N ARG A 142 13.05 -4.78 17.47
CA ARG A 142 14.11 -5.77 17.74
C ARG A 142 15.15 -5.13 18.64
N GLY A 143 15.13 -5.47 19.92
CA GLY A 143 15.79 -4.69 20.96
C GLY A 143 15.33 -3.23 20.91
N ASN A 144 16.26 -2.29 20.81
CA ASN A 144 15.92 -0.86 20.76
C ASN A 144 15.53 -0.34 19.37
N ALA A 145 15.68 -1.13 18.30
CA ALA A 145 15.42 -0.68 16.94
C ALA A 145 13.96 -0.91 16.54
N PRO A 146 13.21 0.12 16.12
CA PRO A 146 11.90 -0.09 15.50
C PRO A 146 12.08 -0.76 14.14
N VAL A 147 11.28 -1.81 13.88
CA VAL A 147 11.33 -2.57 12.63
C VAL A 147 10.04 -2.44 11.82
N ASP A 148 8.93 -2.08 12.47
CA ASP A 148 7.65 -1.85 11.79
C ASP A 148 6.67 -1.07 12.67
N VAL A 149 5.69 -0.44 12.02
CA VAL A 149 4.53 0.15 12.68
C VAL A 149 3.28 -0.11 11.86
N THR A 150 2.22 -0.63 12.49
CA THR A 150 0.97 -0.96 11.80
C THR A 150 -0.24 -0.41 12.55
N PRO A 151 -1.33 -0.09 11.84
CA PRO A 151 -2.60 0.29 12.46
C PRO A 151 -3.46 -0.91 12.91
N PHE A 152 -2.88 -2.11 12.95
CA PHE A 152 -3.53 -3.39 13.25
C PHE A 152 -2.52 -4.37 13.88
N ALA A 153 -3.00 -5.44 14.51
CA ALA A 153 -2.12 -6.49 15.02
C ALA A 153 -1.59 -7.35 13.86
N ALA A 154 -0.34 -7.14 13.46
CA ALA A 154 0.24 -7.76 12.28
C ALA A 154 0.63 -9.21 12.54
N ARG A 155 -0.03 -10.13 11.82
CA ARG A 155 0.23 -11.57 11.89
C ARG A 155 1.58 -11.95 11.28
N ARG A 156 2.13 -11.17 10.37
CA ARG A 156 3.47 -11.43 9.78
C ARG A 156 4.60 -11.44 10.82
N TRP A 157 4.39 -10.83 11.99
CA TRP A 157 5.34 -10.84 13.11
C TRP A 157 5.07 -11.97 14.12
N SER A 158 3.98 -12.72 13.97
CA SER A 158 3.63 -13.80 14.89
C SER A 158 4.68 -14.91 14.87
N GLY A 159 5.25 -15.23 16.04
CA GLY A 159 6.26 -16.28 16.18
C GLY A 159 7.65 -15.90 15.66
N VAL A 160 7.87 -14.65 15.23
CA VAL A 160 9.21 -14.16 14.87
C VAL A 160 9.99 -13.89 16.16
N ALA A 161 11.13 -14.56 16.30
CA ALA A 161 12.01 -14.38 17.46
C ALA A 161 12.51 -12.93 17.58
N ASP A 162 12.75 -12.52 18.82
CA ASP A 162 13.31 -11.20 19.17
C ASP A 162 12.47 -10.00 18.69
N ILE A 163 11.15 -10.19 18.50
CA ILE A 163 10.20 -9.11 18.22
C ILE A 163 9.41 -8.78 19.47
N GLU A 164 9.58 -7.56 19.95
CA GLU A 164 8.78 -6.96 21.02
C GLU A 164 7.69 -6.09 20.41
N VAL A 165 6.50 -6.12 21.01
CA VAL A 165 5.33 -5.38 20.53
C VAL A 165 4.88 -4.39 21.59
N GLN A 166 4.76 -3.13 21.19
CA GLN A 166 4.18 -2.06 22.00
C GLN A 166 2.92 -1.52 21.32
N THR A 167 1.85 -1.32 22.09
CA THR A 167 0.59 -0.79 21.59
C THR A 167 0.36 0.65 22.04
N TYR A 168 -0.34 1.39 21.20
CA TYR A 168 -0.74 2.78 21.40
C TYR A 168 -2.24 2.92 21.17
N PRO A 169 -2.95 3.77 21.94
CA PRO A 169 -4.39 3.96 21.78
C PRO A 169 -4.82 4.35 20.37
N THR A 170 -3.99 5.13 19.67
CA THR A 170 -4.21 5.52 18.27
C THR A 170 -2.96 5.34 17.42
N PHE A 171 -3.13 5.23 16.09
CA PHE A 171 -2.00 5.15 15.15
C PHE A 171 -1.20 6.46 15.02
N SER A 172 -1.73 7.59 15.53
CA SER A 172 -1.04 8.89 15.46
C SER A 172 -0.12 9.17 16.65
N GLU A 173 -0.20 8.35 17.71
CA GLU A 173 0.63 8.42 18.92
C GLU A 173 1.89 7.57 18.77
#